data_AF-A0A2E4JH42-F1
#
_entry.id   AF-A0A2E4JH42-F1
#
_cell.length_a   1.000
_cell.length_b   1.000
_cell.length_c   1.000
_cell.angle_alpha   90.00
_cell.angle_beta   90.00
_cell.angle_gamma   90.00
#
_symmetry.space_group_name_H-M   'P 1'
#
loop_
_entity.id
_entity.type
_entity.pdbx_description
1 polymer ?
#
loop_
_entity_poly.entity_id
_entity_poly.type
_entity_poly.pdbx_seq_one_letter_code
_entity_poly.pdbx_strand_id
1 'polypeptide(L)'
;MARMSSKRSRKVAGRRRTGLILGMVVAGVMTVAWWISPSPETSATSVVSQAVEPVTSAGFPPMQTSSRDRTSQRGPVMRLPSSNLPPLPMLQFPPPRPMEVIRAVYTFAANHPEVLSYVPCYCGCENFGHGDNHDCFVADRKTDGSVTWEAHGMG
;
A
#
# COMPACT_ATOMS: atom_id res chain seq x y z
N MET A 1 64.46 -42.95 -2.78
CA MET A 1 63.17 -43.13 -2.08
C MET A 1 62.27 -41.91 -2.36
N ALA A 2 60.99 -42.15 -2.64
CA ALA A 2 60.09 -41.30 -3.43
C ALA A 2 59.44 -40.11 -2.67
N ARG A 3 59.21 -38.99 -3.36
CA ARG A 3 58.26 -37.93 -2.94
C ARG A 3 57.43 -37.44 -4.13
N MET A 4 56.35 -38.15 -4.45
CA MET A 4 55.38 -37.74 -5.47
C MET A 4 53.95 -38.18 -5.09
N SER A 5 53.33 -37.59 -4.06
CA SER A 5 51.96 -38.00 -3.65
C SER A 5 51.04 -36.92 -3.04
N SER A 6 51.37 -35.62 -3.17
CA SER A 6 50.55 -34.55 -2.54
C SER A 6 49.62 -33.81 -3.52
N LYS A 7 49.96 -33.75 -4.82
CA LYS A 7 49.25 -32.91 -5.80
C LYS A 7 47.88 -33.45 -6.24
N ARG A 8 47.67 -34.78 -6.23
CA ARG A 8 46.38 -35.40 -6.60
C ARG A 8 45.28 -35.15 -5.56
N SER A 9 45.63 -35.11 -4.27
CA SER A 9 44.65 -35.03 -3.18
C SER A 9 43.93 -33.67 -3.12
N ARG A 10 44.63 -32.57 -3.41
CA ARG A 10 44.03 -31.22 -3.43
C ARG A 10 43.01 -31.02 -4.57
N LYS A 11 43.27 -31.60 -5.74
CA LYS A 11 42.33 -31.49 -6.88
C LYS A 11 41.01 -32.22 -6.63
N VAL A 12 41.06 -33.37 -5.95
CA VAL A 12 39.89 -34.18 -5.61
C VAL A 12 39.00 -33.47 -4.58
N ALA A 13 39.60 -32.82 -3.58
CA ALA A 13 38.88 -32.05 -2.57
C ALA A 13 38.17 -30.80 -3.16
N GLY A 14 38.83 -30.09 -4.09
CA GLY A 14 38.22 -28.95 -4.79
C GLY A 14 37.01 -29.33 -5.63
N ARG A 15 37.11 -30.44 -6.40
CA ARG A 15 36.02 -30.95 -7.24
C ARG A 15 34.82 -31.45 -6.43
N ARG A 16 35.05 -31.99 -5.23
CA ARG A 16 33.97 -32.41 -4.30
C ARG A 16 33.26 -31.21 -3.67
N ARG A 17 33.98 -30.13 -3.33
CA ARG A 17 33.38 -28.90 -2.77
C ARG A 17 32.56 -28.14 -3.80
N THR A 18 33.04 -27.99 -5.04
CA THR A 18 32.25 -27.36 -6.11
C THR A 18 31.02 -28.17 -6.51
N GLY A 19 31.13 -29.51 -6.53
CA GLY A 19 29.96 -30.38 -6.76
C GLY A 19 28.88 -30.26 -5.69
N LEU A 20 29.28 -30.11 -4.42
CA LEU A 20 28.35 -29.97 -3.29
C LEU A 20 27.64 -28.61 -3.28
N ILE A 21 28.37 -27.53 -3.60
CA ILE A 21 27.77 -26.19 -3.73
C ILE A 21 26.80 -26.14 -4.92
N LEU A 22 27.19 -26.68 -6.08
CA LEU A 22 26.31 -26.73 -7.25
C LEU A 22 25.06 -27.58 -6.97
N GLY A 23 25.20 -28.71 -6.26
CA GLY A 23 24.07 -29.54 -5.85
C GLY A 23 23.09 -28.82 -4.92
N MET A 24 23.59 -28.06 -3.93
CA MET A 24 22.75 -27.25 -3.04
C MET A 24 22.00 -26.14 -3.78
N VAL A 25 22.65 -25.47 -4.74
CA VAL A 25 22.00 -24.41 -5.55
C VAL A 25 20.89 -25.00 -6.42
N VAL A 26 21.14 -26.13 -7.10
CA VAL A 26 20.12 -26.79 -7.93
C VAL A 26 18.95 -27.29 -7.08
N ALA A 27 19.21 -27.85 -5.90
CA ALA A 27 18.16 -28.28 -4.96
C ALA A 27 17.32 -27.08 -4.48
N GLY A 28 17.96 -25.96 -4.12
CA GLY A 28 17.26 -24.74 -3.71
C GLY A 28 16.35 -24.18 -4.82
N VAL A 29 16.86 -24.07 -6.05
CA VAL A 29 16.07 -23.59 -7.20
C VAL A 29 14.87 -24.51 -7.49
N MET A 30 15.05 -25.84 -7.42
CA MET A 30 13.96 -26.81 -7.58
C MET A 30 12.90 -26.68 -6.48
N THR A 31 13.29 -26.46 -5.21
CA THR A 31 12.32 -26.28 -4.12
C THR A 31 11.50 -25.00 -4.26
N VAL A 32 12.11 -23.90 -4.74
CA VAL A 32 11.42 -22.63 -4.98
C VAL A 32 10.48 -22.75 -6.19
N ALA A 33 10.92 -23.41 -7.26
CA ALA A 33 10.06 -23.67 -8.42
C ALA A 33 8.84 -24.52 -8.07
N TRP A 34 8.98 -25.48 -7.15
CA TRP A 34 7.86 -26.27 -6.64
C TRP A 34 6.87 -25.44 -5.80
N TRP A 35 7.34 -24.42 -5.08
CA TRP A 35 6.49 -23.50 -4.32
C TRP A 35 5.79 -22.43 -5.19
N ILE A 36 6.35 -22.10 -6.34
CA ILE A 36 5.83 -21.05 -7.26
C ILE A 36 5.00 -21.67 -8.41
N SER A 37 4.92 -23.00 -8.52
CA SER A 37 4.13 -23.64 -9.57
C SER A 37 2.63 -23.35 -9.38
N PRO A 38 1.97 -22.65 -10.32
CA PRO A 38 0.53 -22.42 -10.25
C PRO A 38 -0.22 -23.74 -10.44
N SER A 39 -1.25 -23.96 -9.61
CA SER A 39 -2.15 -25.10 -9.73
C SER A 39 -2.78 -25.14 -11.13
N PRO A 40 -2.99 -26.33 -11.73
CA PRO A 40 -3.74 -26.43 -12.97
C PRO A 40 -5.19 -26.03 -12.69
N GLU A 41 -5.60 -24.90 -13.24
CA GLU A 41 -6.98 -24.44 -13.20
C GLU A 41 -7.83 -25.47 -13.94
N THR A 42 -8.66 -26.21 -13.19
CA THR A 42 -9.71 -27.03 -13.78
C THR A 42 -10.63 -26.11 -14.55
N SER A 43 -10.56 -26.18 -15.89
CA SER A 43 -11.59 -25.67 -16.79
C SER A 43 -12.93 -26.34 -16.45
N ALA A 44 -13.65 -25.77 -15.50
CA ALA A 44 -15.06 -26.02 -15.33
C ALA A 44 -15.79 -25.24 -16.43
N THR A 45 -15.94 -25.90 -17.58
CA THR A 45 -16.94 -25.55 -18.57
C THR A 45 -18.32 -25.68 -17.91
N SER A 46 -18.76 -24.61 -17.23
CA SER A 46 -20.18 -24.42 -16.92
C SER A 46 -20.75 -23.55 -18.02
N VAL A 47 -21.40 -24.19 -18.98
CA VAL A 47 -22.32 -23.52 -19.89
C VAL A 47 -23.48 -23.01 -19.02
N VAL A 48 -23.34 -21.82 -18.47
CA VAL A 48 -24.50 -21.04 -18.03
C VAL A 48 -25.10 -20.46 -19.31
N SER A 49 -26.11 -21.14 -19.84
CA SER A 49 -27.08 -20.50 -20.73
C SER A 49 -27.78 -19.41 -19.93
N GLN A 50 -27.22 -18.21 -19.91
CA GLN A 50 -27.99 -17.03 -19.58
C GLN A 50 -28.81 -16.72 -20.83
N ALA A 51 -30.11 -17.04 -20.78
CA ALA A 51 -31.07 -16.33 -21.58
C ALA A 51 -30.82 -14.85 -21.34
N VAL A 52 -30.38 -14.15 -22.38
CA VAL A 52 -30.25 -12.69 -22.37
C VAL A 52 -31.68 -12.16 -22.39
N GLU A 53 -32.28 -12.08 -21.21
CA GLU A 53 -33.36 -11.11 -21.00
C GLU A 53 -32.74 -9.73 -21.28
N PRO A 54 -33.36 -8.88 -22.11
CA PRO A 54 -32.87 -7.53 -22.29
C PRO A 54 -32.88 -6.86 -20.93
N VAL A 55 -31.70 -6.58 -20.38
CA VAL A 55 -31.53 -5.67 -19.25
C VAL A 55 -32.00 -4.33 -19.76
N THR A 56 -33.30 -4.11 -19.60
CA THR A 56 -33.91 -2.80 -19.75
C THR A 56 -33.07 -1.92 -18.86
N SER A 57 -32.42 -0.94 -19.45
CA SER A 57 -31.64 0.05 -18.73
C SER A 57 -32.62 0.83 -17.85
N ALA A 58 -32.94 0.27 -16.69
CA ALA A 58 -33.55 0.99 -15.60
C ALA A 58 -32.46 1.98 -15.20
N GLY A 59 -32.57 3.20 -15.75
CA GLY A 59 -31.64 4.27 -15.47
C GLY A 59 -31.38 4.35 -13.98
N PHE A 60 -30.13 4.66 -13.62
CA PHE A 60 -29.74 4.90 -12.24
C PHE A 60 -30.86 5.68 -11.54
N PRO A 61 -31.41 5.19 -10.41
CA PRO A 61 -32.46 5.91 -9.71
C PRO A 61 -31.94 7.33 -9.48
N PRO A 62 -32.74 8.38 -9.75
CA PRO A 62 -32.28 9.75 -9.56
C PRO A 62 -31.75 9.83 -8.13
N MET A 63 -30.47 10.21 -8.03
CA MET A 63 -29.77 10.42 -6.77
C MET A 63 -30.66 11.30 -5.90
N GLN A 64 -31.31 10.70 -4.90
CA GLN A 64 -32.25 11.44 -4.07
C GLN A 64 -31.46 12.58 -3.43
N THR A 65 -31.86 13.80 -3.75
CA THR A 65 -31.26 15.06 -3.31
C THR A 65 -31.59 15.34 -1.83
N SER A 66 -31.47 14.33 -0.97
CA SER A 66 -31.50 14.51 0.48
C SER A 66 -30.10 14.91 0.97
N SER A 67 -29.54 15.96 0.37
CA SER A 67 -28.22 16.50 0.73
C SER A 67 -28.28 17.42 1.96
N ARG A 68 -29.48 17.78 2.43
CA ARG A 68 -29.64 18.79 3.48
C ARG A 68 -29.46 18.31 4.93
N ASP A 69 -29.30 17.01 5.19
CA ASP A 69 -29.29 16.51 6.58
C ASP A 69 -28.14 15.54 6.94
N ARG A 70 -27.12 15.40 6.08
CA ARG A 70 -25.93 14.59 6.44
C ARG A 70 -24.98 15.26 7.42
N THR A 71 -25.11 16.57 7.63
CA THR A 71 -24.29 17.30 8.61
C THR A 71 -24.80 17.06 10.04
N SER A 72 -26.09 16.81 10.22
CA SER A 72 -26.74 16.55 11.51
C SER A 72 -26.35 15.19 12.12
N GLN A 73 -25.98 14.21 11.29
CA GLN A 73 -25.58 12.87 11.74
C GLN A 73 -24.09 12.74 12.11
N ARG A 74 -23.26 13.78 11.94
CA ARG A 74 -21.85 13.70 12.32
C ARG A 74 -21.71 14.04 13.80
N GLY A 75 -21.14 13.10 14.55
CA GLY A 75 -20.77 13.31 15.95
C GLY A 75 -19.78 14.47 16.12
N PRO A 76 -19.50 14.86 17.38
CA PRO A 76 -18.60 15.96 17.67
C PRO A 76 -17.21 15.72 17.07
N VAL A 77 -16.64 16.76 16.44
CA VAL A 77 -15.26 16.75 15.97
C VAL A 77 -14.33 16.84 17.18
N MET A 78 -13.51 15.81 17.37
CA MET A 78 -12.52 15.79 18.46
C MET A 78 -11.49 16.91 18.24
N ARG A 79 -11.17 17.67 19.29
CA ARG A 79 -10.06 18.64 19.26
C ARG A 79 -8.81 17.98 19.77
N LEU A 80 -7.84 17.76 18.89
CA LEU A 80 -6.53 17.20 19.24
C LEU A 80 -5.52 18.32 19.54
N PRO A 81 -4.52 18.08 20.43
CA PRO A 81 -3.45 19.03 20.69
C PRO A 81 -2.60 19.30 19.44
N SER A 82 -2.26 20.58 19.19
CA SER A 82 -1.54 21.04 18.00
C SER A 82 -0.37 22.01 18.33
N SER A 83 0.12 22.04 19.57
CA SER A 83 1.06 23.06 20.05
C SER A 83 2.41 23.10 19.33
N ASN A 84 2.81 22.02 18.64
CA ASN A 84 4.09 21.91 17.93
C ASN A 84 3.92 21.70 16.42
N LEU A 85 2.69 21.84 15.91
CA LEU A 85 2.40 21.66 14.48
C LEU A 85 2.38 23.02 13.77
N PRO A 86 2.92 23.13 12.55
CA PRO A 86 2.86 24.38 11.81
C PRO A 86 1.42 24.74 11.45
N PRO A 87 1.12 26.02 11.20
CA PRO A 87 -0.20 26.42 10.71
C PRO A 87 -0.50 25.72 9.38
N LEU A 88 -1.76 25.29 9.20
CA LEU A 88 -2.21 24.76 7.91
C LEU A 88 -2.10 25.85 6.83
N PRO A 89 -1.76 25.47 5.60
CA PRO A 89 -1.70 26.42 4.48
C PRO A 89 -3.06 27.05 4.23
N MET A 90 -3.04 28.29 3.73
CA MET A 90 -4.25 28.99 3.33
C MET A 90 -4.78 28.45 2.01
N LEU A 91 -6.05 28.05 2.01
CA LEU A 91 -6.73 27.59 0.81
C LEU A 91 -7.22 28.79 0.00
N GLN A 92 -7.01 28.73 -1.32
CA GLN A 92 -7.50 29.75 -2.25
C GLN A 92 -9.03 29.70 -2.43
N PHE A 93 -9.62 28.53 -2.15
CA PHE A 93 -11.04 28.25 -2.29
C PHE A 93 -11.61 27.67 -0.98
N PRO A 94 -12.90 27.86 -0.70
CA PRO A 94 -13.52 27.25 0.47
C PRO A 94 -13.47 25.71 0.34
N PRO A 95 -12.94 24.99 1.35
CA PRO A 95 -12.85 23.54 1.27
C PRO A 95 -14.24 22.88 1.33
N PRO A 96 -14.37 21.64 0.82
CA PRO A 96 -15.61 20.89 0.87
C PRO A 96 -16.03 20.46 2.29
N ARG A 97 -15.16 20.65 3.30
CA ARG A 97 -15.39 20.30 4.70
C ARG A 97 -15.15 21.50 5.63
N PRO A 98 -15.85 21.59 6.77
CA PRO A 98 -15.58 22.63 7.76
C PRO A 98 -14.12 22.62 8.22
N MET A 99 -13.53 23.80 8.42
CA MET A 99 -12.11 23.92 8.83
C MET A 99 -11.79 23.21 10.16
N GLU A 100 -12.76 23.05 11.05
CA GLU A 100 -12.54 22.27 12.29
C GLU A 100 -12.27 20.79 11.99
N VAL A 101 -12.96 20.21 11.00
CA VAL A 101 -12.76 18.81 10.58
C VAL A 101 -11.39 18.68 9.94
N ILE A 102 -11.04 19.62 9.05
CA ILE A 102 -9.74 19.62 8.37
C ILE A 102 -8.61 19.71 9.38
N ARG A 103 -8.67 20.66 10.33
CA ARG A 103 -7.67 20.75 11.40
C ARG A 103 -7.57 19.46 12.20
N ALA A 104 -8.70 18.88 12.62
CA ALA A 104 -8.69 17.65 13.40
C ALA A 104 -8.03 16.48 12.65
N VAL A 105 -8.33 16.30 11.36
CA VAL A 105 -7.74 15.23 10.54
C VAL A 105 -6.25 15.46 10.30
N TYR A 106 -5.82 16.68 9.98
CA TYR A 106 -4.40 17.00 9.81
C TYR A 106 -3.60 16.82 11.11
N THR A 107 -4.16 17.27 12.25
CA THR A 107 -3.54 17.05 13.56
C THR A 107 -3.46 15.55 13.88
N PHE A 108 -4.50 14.77 13.56
CA PHE A 108 -4.47 13.32 13.72
C PHE A 108 -3.38 12.68 12.86
N ALA A 109 -3.31 13.01 11.57
CA ALA A 109 -2.31 12.48 10.65
C ALA A 109 -0.88 12.78 11.11
N ALA A 110 -0.63 14.00 11.59
CA ALA A 110 0.68 14.39 12.10
C ALA A 110 1.07 13.67 13.39
N ASN A 111 0.11 13.39 14.27
CA ASN A 111 0.35 12.76 15.57
C ASN A 111 0.30 11.23 15.55
N HIS A 112 -0.33 10.65 14.52
CA HIS A 112 -0.56 9.20 14.40
C HIS A 112 -0.13 8.65 13.03
N PRO A 113 1.13 8.87 12.59
CA PRO A 113 1.62 8.27 11.35
C PRO A 113 1.55 6.73 11.39
N GLU A 114 1.72 6.13 12.56
CA GLU A 114 1.60 4.69 12.77
C GLU A 114 0.20 4.17 12.45
N VAL A 115 -0.84 5.00 12.44
CA VAL A 115 -2.18 4.56 12.05
C VAL A 115 -2.35 4.70 10.55
N LEU A 116 -2.05 5.88 10.01
CA LEU A 116 -2.35 6.20 8.62
C LEU A 116 -1.42 5.50 7.63
N SER A 117 -0.17 5.19 8.02
CA SER A 117 0.75 4.44 7.16
C SER A 117 0.39 2.96 6.98
N TYR A 118 -0.51 2.41 7.82
CA TYR A 118 -1.10 1.08 7.56
C TYR A 118 -2.34 1.14 6.67
N VAL A 119 -2.88 2.34 6.41
CA VAL A 119 -4.08 2.52 5.59
C VAL A 119 -3.65 2.85 4.16
N PRO A 120 -3.94 1.98 3.17
CA PRO A 120 -3.60 2.28 1.79
C PRO A 120 -4.36 3.50 1.27
N CYS A 121 -3.72 4.26 0.37
CA CYS A 121 -4.40 5.29 -0.38
C CYS A 121 -5.13 4.66 -1.58
N TYR A 122 -6.38 5.05 -1.82
CA TYR A 122 -7.19 4.58 -2.95
C TYR A 122 -7.64 5.72 -3.86
N CYS A 123 -6.99 6.88 -3.74
CA CYS A 123 -7.28 8.06 -4.55
C CYS A 123 -6.72 7.97 -5.97
N GLY A 124 -5.80 7.02 -6.24
CA GLY A 124 -5.11 6.90 -7.53
C GLY A 124 -4.03 7.97 -7.72
N CYS A 125 -3.47 8.51 -6.63
CA CYS A 125 -2.47 9.58 -6.64
C CYS A 125 -1.03 9.08 -6.45
N GLU A 126 -0.77 7.79 -6.63
CA GLU A 126 0.52 7.16 -6.32
C GLU A 126 1.65 7.74 -7.18
N ASN A 127 1.36 8.05 -8.45
CA ASN A 127 2.28 8.70 -9.36
C ASN A 127 2.63 10.16 -8.99
N PHE A 128 1.95 10.75 -8.01
CA PHE A 128 2.23 12.09 -7.47
C PHE A 128 3.06 12.04 -6.18
N GLY A 129 3.51 10.85 -5.77
CA GLY A 129 4.42 10.68 -4.63
C GLY A 129 3.75 10.28 -3.33
N HIS A 130 2.48 9.85 -3.35
CA HIS A 130 1.78 9.34 -2.15
C HIS A 130 1.77 7.80 -2.15
N GLY A 131 2.30 7.19 -1.10
CA GLY A 131 2.33 5.73 -0.93
C GLY A 131 1.20 5.20 -0.06
N ASP A 132 0.78 5.96 0.95
CA ASP A 132 -0.26 5.57 1.89
C ASP A 132 -1.13 6.76 2.33
N ASN A 133 -2.09 6.55 3.24
CA ASN A 133 -3.02 7.59 3.64
C ASN A 133 -2.37 8.73 4.44
N HIS A 134 -1.22 8.51 5.08
CA HIS A 134 -0.49 9.57 5.77
C HIS A 134 0.01 10.63 4.78
N ASP A 135 0.47 10.20 3.61
CA ASP A 135 1.05 11.07 2.58
C ASP A 135 0.01 12.04 1.99
N CYS A 136 -1.29 11.78 2.15
CA CYS A 136 -2.34 12.74 1.79
C CYS A 136 -2.30 14.04 2.60
N PHE A 137 -1.67 14.02 3.79
CA PHE A 137 -1.74 15.13 4.76
C PHE A 137 -0.36 15.69 5.11
N VAL A 138 0.68 14.86 5.12
CA VAL A 138 2.04 15.26 5.51
C VAL A 138 2.98 15.02 4.33
N ALA A 139 3.59 16.09 3.84
CA ALA A 139 4.52 16.04 2.71
C ALA A 139 5.93 15.59 3.13
N ASP A 140 6.38 16.03 4.31
CA ASP A 140 7.69 15.64 4.86
C ASP A 140 7.66 15.70 6.39
N ARG A 141 8.54 14.92 7.02
CA ARG A 141 8.80 14.96 8.46
C ARG A 141 10.32 15.00 8.70
N LYS A 142 10.76 16.08 9.35
CA LYS A 142 12.16 16.26 9.73
C LYS A 142 12.53 15.40 10.94
N THR A 143 13.83 15.27 11.18
CA THR A 143 14.38 14.50 12.30
C THR A 143 14.01 15.04 13.68
N ASP A 144 13.66 16.33 13.78
CA ASP A 144 13.15 16.97 15.00
C ASP A 144 11.65 16.74 15.23
N GLY A 145 10.98 15.99 14.34
CA GLY A 145 9.55 15.69 14.39
C GLY A 145 8.66 16.77 13.77
N SER A 146 9.22 17.90 13.31
CA SER A 146 8.45 18.91 12.59
C SER A 146 8.00 18.40 11.22
N VAL A 147 6.78 18.77 10.84
CA VAL A 147 6.15 18.31 9.59
C VAL A 147 5.97 19.47 8.61
N THR A 148 5.93 19.18 7.31
CA THR A 148 5.39 20.08 6.29
C THR A 148 4.09 19.50 5.75
N TRP A 149 3.14 20.37 5.42
CA TRP A 149 1.80 19.93 5.03
C TRP A 149 1.72 19.59 3.54
N GLU A 150 1.07 18.48 3.24
CA GLU A 150 0.52 18.19 1.93
C GLU A 150 -0.86 18.85 1.82
N ALA A 151 -1.16 19.50 0.70
CA ALA A 151 -2.43 20.17 0.48
C ALA A 151 -3.53 19.24 -0.07
N HIS A 152 -3.15 18.09 -0.62
CA HIS A 152 -4.07 17.12 -1.23
C HIS A 152 -5.25 16.73 -0.33
N GLY A 153 -5.01 16.51 0.97
CA GLY A 153 -6.05 16.15 1.94
C GLY A 153 -7.08 17.26 2.24
N MET A 154 -6.92 18.47 1.70
CA MET A 154 -7.86 19.57 1.91
C MET A 154 -9.01 19.63 0.89
N GLY A 155 -8.91 18.90 -0.24
CA GLY A 155 -9.97 18.82 -1.25
C GLY A 155 -9.48 18.87 -2.69
#